data_AF-A0A2W1TQV3-F1
#
_entry.id   AF-A0A2W1TQV3-F1
#
_cell.length_a   1.000
_cell.length_b   1.000
_cell.length_c   1.000
_cell.angle_alpha   90.00
_cell.angle_beta   90.00
_cell.angle_gamma   90.00
#
_symmetry.space_group_name_H-M   'P 1'
#
loop_
_entity.id
_entity.type
_entity.pdbx_description
1 polymer ?
#
loop_
_entity_poly.entity_id
_entity_poly.type
_entity_poly.pdbx_seq_one_letter_code
_entity_poly.pdbx_strand_id
1 'polypeptide(L)'
;MTDTQPRTRNSVWLHAFFSGTVVLTGVIAVAARSPWPARWPAFAALAVLTVAYVVYGRRGYDRPRAAAAFLPIAIAAAFVLPAVVPTTAFVQCIVFPLVWTQVERVRIAVALTAVVGLASGIGLQVSGGPDSLAGTLLIEVVSVVGSCAIGIWMTRVATLAEERRQLLVELHATQDSLADANRAAGIASER
;
A
#
# COMPACT_ATOMS: atom_id res chain seq x y z
N MET A 1 -4.57 14.09 -30.52
CA MET A 1 -5.43 14.09 -29.32
C MET A 1 -5.35 12.70 -28.69
N THR A 2 -4.22 12.41 -28.03
CA THR A 2 -3.96 11.14 -27.34
C THR A 2 -3.89 11.45 -25.86
N ASP A 3 -5.04 11.35 -25.21
CA ASP A 3 -5.18 11.46 -23.77
C ASP A 3 -4.71 10.13 -23.16
N THR A 4 -3.40 9.95 -23.07
CA THR A 4 -2.79 8.78 -22.45
C THR A 4 -1.86 9.20 -21.32
N GLN A 5 -2.30 8.86 -20.10
CA GLN A 5 -1.53 8.61 -18.88
C GLN A 5 -1.44 9.71 -17.81
N PRO A 6 -2.47 9.79 -16.95
CA PRO A 6 -2.27 9.97 -15.51
C PRO A 6 -2.03 8.65 -14.75
N ARG A 7 -2.28 7.47 -15.36
CA ARG A 7 -2.21 6.16 -14.68
C ARG A 7 -0.79 5.61 -14.40
N THR A 8 0.23 5.96 -15.18
CA THR A 8 1.57 5.35 -15.02
C THR A 8 2.42 5.93 -13.92
N ARG A 9 2.17 7.19 -13.52
CA ARG A 9 2.97 7.83 -12.46
C ARG A 9 2.74 7.19 -11.09
N ASN A 10 1.52 6.72 -10.81
CA ASN A 10 1.19 6.00 -9.59
C ASN A 10 1.85 4.60 -9.52
N SER A 11 2.01 3.90 -10.65
CA SER A 11 2.62 2.57 -10.65
C SER A 11 4.13 2.61 -10.42
N VAL A 12 4.83 3.61 -10.98
CA VAL A 12 6.29 3.74 -10.80
C VAL A 12 6.67 3.96 -9.34
N TRP A 13 5.94 4.80 -8.61
CA TRP A 13 6.21 5.05 -7.19
C TRP A 13 6.04 3.78 -6.35
N LEU A 14 5.00 3.00 -6.62
CA LEU A 14 4.76 1.73 -5.93
C LEU A 14 5.81 0.67 -6.25
N HIS A 15 6.27 0.59 -7.50
CA HIS A 15 7.35 -0.30 -7.88
C HIS A 15 8.67 0.10 -7.21
N ALA A 16 8.98 1.40 -7.17
CA ALA A 16 10.16 1.94 -6.50
C ALA A 16 10.12 1.63 -5.00
N PHE A 17 8.99 1.91 -4.33
CA PHE A 17 8.82 1.64 -2.92
C PHE A 17 8.89 0.13 -2.60
N PHE A 18 8.22 -0.73 -3.39
CA PHE A 18 8.31 -2.18 -3.25
C PHE A 18 9.75 -2.69 -3.43
N SER A 19 10.43 -2.26 -4.50
CA SER A 19 11.80 -2.65 -4.77
C SER A 19 12.75 -2.23 -3.65
N GLY A 20 12.57 -1.01 -3.13
CA GLY A 20 13.33 -0.49 -1.98
C GLY A 20 13.14 -1.35 -0.74
N THR A 21 11.90 -1.74 -0.41
CA THR A 21 11.65 -2.60 0.75
C THR A 21 12.21 -4.01 0.57
N VAL A 22 12.05 -4.64 -0.61
CA VAL A 22 12.64 -5.96 -0.87
C VAL A 22 14.16 -5.93 -0.75
N VAL A 23 14.80 -4.91 -1.32
CA VAL A 23 16.26 -4.74 -1.22
C VAL A 23 16.66 -4.53 0.24
N LEU A 24 15.97 -3.65 0.97
CA LEU A 24 16.25 -3.39 2.38
C LEU A 24 16.10 -4.67 3.23
N THR A 25 14.98 -5.39 3.09
CA THR A 25 14.74 -6.63 3.82
C THR A 25 15.76 -7.72 3.43
N GLY A 26 16.15 -7.79 2.15
CA GLY A 26 17.21 -8.67 1.68
C GLY A 26 18.57 -8.35 2.30
N VAL A 27 18.95 -7.06 2.36
CA VAL A 27 20.18 -6.59 3.01
C VAL A 27 20.16 -6.92 4.51
N ILE A 28 19.03 -6.69 5.20
CA ILE A 28 18.86 -7.07 6.61
C ILE A 28 19.02 -8.58 6.80
N ALA A 29 18.41 -9.37 5.91
CA ALA A 29 18.51 -10.83 5.94
C ALA A 29 19.94 -11.34 5.68
N VAL A 30 20.76 -10.63 4.89
CA VAL A 30 22.20 -10.90 4.66
C VAL A 30 23.07 -10.41 5.82
N ALA A 31 22.72 -9.32 6.48
CA ALA A 31 23.47 -8.75 7.61
C ALA A 31 23.24 -9.48 8.94
N ALA A 32 22.17 -10.28 9.07
CA ALA A 32 21.91 -11.06 10.27
C ALA A 32 23.09 -11.98 10.67
N ARG A 33 23.30 -12.21 11.97
CA ARG A 33 24.43 -13.05 12.46
C ARG A 33 24.10 -14.56 12.53
N SER A 34 22.98 -14.98 11.96
CA SER A 34 22.48 -16.36 12.02
C SER A 34 23.19 -17.30 11.03
N PRO A 35 23.33 -18.62 11.32
CA PRO A 35 23.88 -19.61 10.39
C PRO A 35 23.13 -19.71 9.06
N TRP A 36 23.84 -19.92 7.95
CA TRP A 36 23.27 -19.98 6.59
C TRP A 36 22.07 -20.95 6.40
N PRO A 37 22.06 -22.17 6.99
CA PRO A 37 20.93 -23.10 6.88
C PRO A 37 19.64 -22.59 7.49
N ALA A 38 19.70 -21.63 8.42
CA ALA A 38 18.52 -21.01 9.00
C ALA A 38 17.97 -19.85 8.15
N ARG A 39 18.70 -19.39 7.12
CA ARG A 39 18.39 -18.13 6.40
C ARG A 39 17.71 -18.33 5.06
N TRP A 40 17.89 -19.48 4.42
CA TRP A 40 17.28 -19.78 3.12
C TRP A 40 15.75 -19.58 3.10
N PRO A 41 14.98 -19.84 4.19
CA PRO A 41 13.53 -19.60 4.17
C PRO A 41 13.17 -18.12 4.02
N ALA A 42 13.99 -17.20 4.55
CA ALA A 42 13.78 -15.76 4.40
C ALA A 42 13.99 -15.31 2.94
N PHE A 43 15.03 -15.84 2.27
CA PHE A 43 15.26 -15.58 0.85
C PHE A 43 14.18 -16.20 -0.02
N ALA A 44 13.71 -17.41 0.30
CA ALA A 44 12.60 -18.04 -0.38
C ALA A 44 11.30 -17.22 -0.21
N ALA A 45 10.99 -16.74 1.00
CA ALA A 45 9.84 -15.88 1.25
C ALA A 45 9.92 -14.55 0.48
N LEU A 46 11.10 -13.91 0.45
CA LEU A 46 11.33 -12.70 -0.35
C LEU A 46 11.19 -12.97 -1.86
N ALA A 47 11.72 -14.08 -2.35
CA ALA A 47 11.59 -14.47 -3.74
C ALA A 47 10.13 -14.71 -4.11
N VAL A 48 9.38 -15.45 -3.28
CA VAL A 48 7.94 -15.69 -3.47
C VAL A 48 7.17 -14.37 -3.44
N LEU A 49 7.44 -13.48 -2.49
CA LEU A 49 6.81 -12.16 -2.42
C LEU A 49 7.10 -11.32 -3.66
N THR A 50 8.34 -11.34 -4.14
CA THR A 50 8.78 -10.61 -5.34
C THR A 50 8.11 -11.16 -6.59
N VAL A 51 8.08 -12.49 -6.76
CA VAL A 51 7.41 -13.15 -7.89
C VAL A 51 5.91 -12.85 -7.84
N ALA A 52 5.28 -12.96 -6.67
CA ALA A 52 3.87 -12.62 -6.50
C ALA A 52 3.62 -11.15 -6.87
N TYR A 53 4.48 -10.22 -6.44
CA TYR A 53 4.33 -8.82 -6.83
C TYR A 53 4.56 -8.57 -8.33
N VAL A 54 5.50 -9.25 -8.98
CA VAL A 54 5.70 -9.10 -10.43
C VAL A 54 4.53 -9.69 -11.22
N VAL A 55 3.99 -10.84 -10.80
CA VAL A 55 2.89 -11.54 -11.46
C VAL A 55 1.56 -10.82 -11.25
N TYR A 56 1.27 -10.45 -9.99
CA TYR A 56 0.00 -9.85 -9.61
C TYR A 56 0.06 -8.32 -9.60
N GLY A 57 1.15 -7.69 -9.14
CA GLY A 57 1.28 -6.22 -9.08
C GLY A 57 1.39 -5.53 -10.45
N ARG A 58 1.96 -6.17 -11.48
CA ARG A 58 1.93 -5.62 -12.86
C ARG A 58 0.55 -5.67 -13.53
N ARG A 59 -0.40 -6.47 -13.02
CA ARG A 59 -1.74 -6.69 -13.62
C ARG A 59 -2.91 -6.48 -12.65
N GLY A 60 -2.61 -6.17 -11.39
CA GLY A 60 -3.54 -6.29 -10.26
C GLY A 60 -4.51 -5.14 -10.10
N TYR A 61 -4.26 -4.01 -10.77
CA TYR A 61 -5.17 -2.87 -10.75
C TYR A 61 -6.48 -3.12 -11.53
N ASP A 62 -6.52 -4.13 -12.42
CA ASP A 62 -7.68 -4.35 -13.29
C ASP A 62 -8.51 -5.58 -12.92
N ARG A 63 -8.07 -6.43 -11.96
CA ARG A 63 -8.79 -7.69 -11.62
C ARG A 63 -8.84 -7.99 -10.11
N PRO A 64 -10.02 -7.98 -9.46
CA PRO A 64 -10.17 -8.27 -8.03
C PRO A 64 -9.73 -9.70 -7.64
N ARG A 65 -9.73 -10.65 -8.59
CA ARG A 65 -9.21 -12.01 -8.36
C ARG A 65 -7.69 -12.07 -8.12
N ALA A 66 -6.94 -11.13 -8.69
CA ALA A 66 -5.48 -11.06 -8.49
C ALA A 66 -5.13 -10.58 -7.07
N ALA A 67 -5.87 -9.59 -6.55
CA ALA A 67 -5.75 -9.11 -5.18
C ALA A 67 -6.01 -10.23 -4.16
N ALA A 68 -7.06 -11.04 -4.39
CA ALA A 68 -7.41 -12.15 -3.52
C ALA A 68 -6.34 -13.26 -3.47
N ALA A 69 -5.57 -13.46 -4.55
CA ALA A 69 -4.46 -14.42 -4.57
C ALA A 69 -3.16 -13.86 -3.95
N PHE A 70 -2.93 -12.56 -4.08
CA PHE A 70 -1.71 -11.90 -3.59
C PHE A 70 -1.72 -11.69 -2.07
N LEU A 71 -2.87 -11.32 -1.50
CA LEU A 71 -2.98 -10.97 -0.08
C LEU A 71 -2.56 -12.09 0.89
N PRO A 72 -2.98 -13.35 0.70
CA PRO A 72 -2.52 -14.47 1.52
C PRO A 72 -1.00 -14.65 1.46
N ILE A 73 -0.38 -14.43 0.29
CA ILE A 73 1.08 -14.52 0.12
C ILE A 73 1.78 -13.40 0.91
N ALA A 74 1.25 -12.18 0.87
CA ALA A 74 1.81 -11.06 1.61
C ALA A 74 1.69 -11.25 3.14
N ILE A 75 0.56 -11.80 3.62
CA ILE A 75 0.37 -12.16 5.02
C ILE A 75 1.32 -13.28 5.44
N ALA A 76 1.46 -14.32 4.61
CA ALA A 76 2.42 -15.40 4.86
C ALA A 76 3.86 -14.88 4.93
N ALA A 77 4.25 -13.96 4.03
CA ALA A 77 5.55 -13.31 4.08
C ALA A 77 5.73 -12.49 5.38
N ALA A 78 4.71 -11.75 5.81
CA ALA A 78 4.74 -10.98 7.05
C ALA A 78 4.88 -11.87 8.31
N PHE A 79 4.49 -13.15 8.25
CA PHE A 79 4.74 -14.13 9.31
C PHE A 79 6.13 -14.78 9.21
N VAL A 80 6.46 -15.33 8.04
CA VAL A 80 7.66 -16.17 7.84
C VAL A 80 8.95 -15.37 8.01
N LEU A 81 9.00 -14.13 7.50
CA LEU A 81 10.19 -13.30 7.57
C LEU A 81 10.59 -13.04 9.04
N PRO A 82 9.75 -12.42 9.88
CA PRO A 82 10.06 -12.19 11.30
C PRO A 82 10.32 -13.47 12.08
N ALA A 83 9.64 -14.58 11.75
CA ALA A 83 9.86 -15.87 12.40
C ALA A 83 11.27 -16.43 12.21
N VAL A 84 11.88 -16.14 11.05
CA VAL A 84 13.22 -16.63 10.71
C VAL A 84 14.29 -15.61 11.12
N VAL A 85 14.03 -14.34 10.85
CA VAL A 85 14.92 -13.22 11.18
C VAL A 85 14.08 -12.08 11.74
N PRO A 86 14.03 -11.85 13.07
CA PRO A 86 13.12 -10.87 13.67
C PRO A 86 13.24 -9.46 13.09
N THR A 87 14.45 -9.03 12.73
CA THR A 87 14.69 -7.72 12.12
C THR A 87 14.08 -7.56 10.72
N THR A 88 13.57 -8.62 10.10
CA THR A 88 12.89 -8.52 8.79
C THR A 88 11.40 -8.13 8.90
N ALA A 89 10.88 -7.90 10.11
CA ALA A 89 9.54 -7.32 10.34
C ALA A 89 9.30 -5.99 9.62
N PHE A 90 10.35 -5.26 9.24
CA PHE A 90 10.24 -4.09 8.36
C PHE A 90 9.58 -4.37 7.00
N VAL A 91 9.40 -5.64 6.59
CA VAL A 91 8.56 -5.99 5.44
C VAL A 91 7.13 -5.45 5.58
N GLN A 92 6.63 -5.27 6.80
CA GLN A 92 5.33 -4.65 7.07
C GLN A 92 5.19 -3.24 6.45
N CYS A 93 6.30 -2.50 6.33
CA CYS A 93 6.30 -1.17 5.72
C CYS A 93 5.78 -1.16 4.28
N ILE A 94 5.94 -2.26 3.54
CA ILE A 94 5.36 -2.41 2.20
C ILE A 94 4.04 -3.18 2.22
N VAL A 95 3.91 -4.20 3.07
CA VAL A 95 2.71 -5.04 3.12
C VAL A 95 1.48 -4.22 3.53
N PHE A 96 1.63 -3.29 4.47
CA PHE A 96 0.55 -2.41 4.88
C PHE A 96 0.03 -1.54 3.71
N PRO A 97 0.82 -0.68 3.05
CA PRO A 97 0.37 0.04 1.86
C PRO A 97 -0.24 -0.87 0.78
N LEU A 98 0.33 -2.06 0.55
CA LEU A 98 -0.22 -3.01 -0.41
C LEU A 98 -1.64 -3.43 -0.03
N VAL A 99 -1.92 -3.76 1.24
CA VAL A 99 -3.27 -4.06 1.71
C VAL A 99 -4.24 -2.90 1.42
N TRP A 100 -3.85 -1.67 1.73
CA TRP A 100 -4.69 -0.49 1.51
C TRP A 100 -4.93 -0.17 0.04
N THR A 101 -4.00 -0.51 -0.85
CA THR A 101 -4.18 -0.32 -2.30
C THR A 101 -4.97 -1.43 -2.99
N GLN A 102 -5.04 -2.63 -2.39
CA GLN A 102 -5.69 -3.80 -2.98
C GLN A 102 -7.16 -3.97 -2.51
N VAL A 103 -7.61 -3.17 -1.55
CA VAL A 103 -8.92 -3.31 -0.91
C VAL A 103 -9.69 -2.00 -1.03
N GLU A 104 -10.87 -2.05 -1.66
CA GLU A 104 -11.72 -0.87 -1.83
C GLU A 104 -12.39 -0.41 -0.52
N ARG A 105 -12.72 -1.36 0.36
CA ARG A 105 -13.43 -1.07 1.62
C ARG A 105 -12.44 -0.83 2.75
N VAL A 106 -12.41 0.40 3.28
CA VAL A 106 -11.59 0.82 4.43
C VAL A 106 -11.71 -0.15 5.62
N ARG A 107 -12.93 -0.60 5.95
CA ARG A 107 -13.13 -1.55 7.07
C ARG A 107 -12.39 -2.89 6.86
N ILE A 108 -12.35 -3.38 5.63
CA ILE A 108 -11.66 -4.62 5.27
C ILE A 108 -10.14 -4.37 5.29
N ALA A 109 -9.68 -3.22 4.80
CA ALA A 109 -8.26 -2.83 4.86
C ALA A 109 -7.73 -2.73 6.31
N VAL A 110 -8.53 -2.15 7.22
CA VAL A 110 -8.21 -2.12 8.66
C VAL A 110 -8.12 -3.52 9.25
N ALA A 111 -9.11 -4.38 8.97
CA ALA A 111 -9.10 -5.76 9.48
C ALA A 111 -7.86 -6.54 8.98
N LEU A 112 -7.51 -6.39 7.70
CA LEU A 112 -6.33 -7.04 7.12
C LEU A 112 -5.02 -6.47 7.63
N THR A 113 -4.95 -5.17 7.91
CA THR A 113 -3.79 -4.54 8.56
C THR A 113 -3.57 -5.14 9.95
N ALA A 114 -4.65 -5.35 10.71
CA ALA A 114 -4.59 -6.05 12.00
C ALA A 114 -4.14 -7.51 11.84
N VAL A 115 -4.62 -8.23 10.83
CA VAL A 115 -4.17 -9.60 10.52
C VAL A 115 -2.67 -9.63 10.20
N VAL A 116 -2.16 -8.67 9.43
CA VAL A 116 -0.72 -8.57 9.13
C VAL A 116 0.11 -8.29 10.38
N GLY A 117 -0.36 -7.39 11.25
CA GLY A 117 0.28 -7.12 12.53
C GLY A 117 0.30 -8.34 13.46
N LEU A 118 -0.82 -9.06 13.56
CA LEU A 118 -0.90 -10.31 14.31
C LEU A 118 0.03 -11.38 13.73
N ALA A 119 0.05 -11.54 12.41
CA ALA A 119 0.93 -12.50 11.74
C ALA A 119 2.41 -12.20 12.02
N SER A 120 2.83 -10.94 11.89
CA SER A 120 4.19 -10.52 12.22
C SER A 120 4.52 -10.68 13.70
N GLY A 121 3.60 -10.29 14.59
CA GLY A 121 3.75 -10.46 16.02
C GLY A 121 3.94 -11.92 16.42
N ILE A 122 3.15 -12.84 15.87
CA ILE A 122 3.32 -14.29 16.09
C ILE A 122 4.68 -14.74 15.56
N GLY A 123 5.08 -14.29 14.36
CA GLY A 123 6.41 -14.59 13.81
C GLY A 123 7.53 -14.13 14.74
N LEU A 124 7.46 -12.89 15.24
CA LEU A 124 8.42 -12.37 16.21
C LEU A 124 8.47 -13.21 17.48
N GLN A 125 7.33 -13.68 18.01
CA GLN A 125 7.33 -14.57 19.18
C GLN A 125 7.98 -15.93 18.93
N VAL A 126 7.78 -16.50 17.74
CA VAL A 126 8.45 -17.76 17.34
C VAL A 126 9.97 -17.59 17.38
N SER A 127 10.48 -16.40 17.05
CA SER A 127 11.91 -16.11 17.04
C SER A 127 12.49 -15.66 18.40
N GLY A 128 11.72 -14.92 19.19
CA GLY A 128 12.21 -14.19 20.38
C GLY A 128 11.89 -14.85 21.73
N GLY A 129 10.92 -15.76 21.79
CA GLY A 129 10.51 -16.43 23.02
C GLY A 129 9.68 -15.56 24.00
N PRO A 130 9.22 -16.14 25.12
CA PRO A 130 8.17 -15.55 25.99
C PRO A 130 8.54 -14.22 26.65
N ASP A 131 9.82 -14.00 26.95
CA ASP A 131 10.29 -12.80 27.66
C ASP A 131 10.14 -11.52 26.83
N SER A 132 9.95 -11.65 25.51
CA SER A 132 9.79 -10.53 24.57
C SER A 132 8.32 -10.14 24.32
N LEU A 133 7.36 -10.85 24.94
CA LEU A 133 5.93 -10.73 24.63
C LEU A 133 5.39 -9.30 24.73
N ALA A 134 5.67 -8.62 25.85
CA ALA A 134 5.15 -7.27 26.10
C ALA A 134 5.73 -6.22 25.13
N GLY A 135 7.04 -6.30 24.84
CA GLY A 135 7.71 -5.38 23.93
C GLY A 135 7.24 -5.55 22.48
N THR A 136 7.17 -6.80 22.01
CA THR A 136 6.65 -7.14 20.68
C THR A 136 5.19 -6.70 20.52
N LEU A 137 4.35 -6.94 21.52
CA LEU A 137 2.94 -6.52 21.49
C LEU A 137 2.81 -5.01 21.36
N LEU A 138 3.60 -4.25 22.13
CA LEU A 138 3.57 -2.78 22.08
C LEU A 138 4.00 -2.27 20.71
N ILE A 139 5.09 -2.79 20.15
CA ILE A 139 5.59 -2.40 18.82
C ILE A 139 4.55 -2.70 17.74
N GLU A 140 3.99 -3.91 17.72
CA GLU A 140 3.00 -4.31 16.73
C GLU A 140 1.71 -3.49 16.82
N VAL A 141 1.21 -3.20 18.04
CA VAL A 141 0.03 -2.35 18.22
C VAL A 141 0.29 -0.94 17.67
N VAL A 142 1.44 -0.34 17.98
CA VAL A 142 1.81 0.98 17.47
C VAL A 142 1.92 0.96 15.94
N SER A 143 2.55 -0.06 15.37
CA SER A 143 2.69 -0.24 13.91
C SER A 143 1.33 -0.34 13.22
N VAL A 144 0.42 -1.17 13.75
CA VAL A 144 -0.93 -1.36 13.20
C VAL A 144 -1.75 -0.08 13.30
N VAL A 145 -1.73 0.59 14.45
CA VAL A 145 -2.47 1.85 14.67
C VAL A 145 -1.93 2.94 13.75
N GLY A 146 -0.61 3.10 13.67
CA GLY A 146 0.04 4.07 12.77
C GLY A 146 -0.28 3.80 11.30
N SER A 147 -0.22 2.54 10.88
CA SER A 147 -0.61 2.14 9.53
C SER A 147 -2.08 2.45 9.24
N CYS A 148 -2.99 2.15 10.16
CA CYS A 148 -4.40 2.47 10.00
C CYS A 148 -4.65 3.97 9.92
N ALA A 149 -3.99 4.76 10.78
CA ALA A 149 -4.12 6.21 10.78
C ALA A 149 -3.69 6.82 9.44
N ILE A 150 -2.53 6.40 8.93
CA ILE A 150 -2.00 6.86 7.64
C ILE A 150 -2.90 6.38 6.49
N GLY A 151 -3.32 5.12 6.51
CA GLY A 151 -4.19 4.55 5.47
C GLY A 151 -5.53 5.29 5.37
N ILE A 152 -6.19 5.53 6.52
CA ILE A 152 -7.44 6.31 6.57
C ILE A 152 -7.22 7.74 6.10
N TRP A 153 -6.12 8.38 6.54
CA TRP A 153 -5.79 9.74 6.12
C TRP A 153 -5.58 9.82 4.60
N MET A 154 -4.83 8.88 4.01
CA MET A 154 -4.64 8.80 2.56
C MET A 154 -5.98 8.64 1.83
N THR A 155 -6.85 7.74 2.29
CA THR A 155 -8.19 7.58 1.68
C THR A 155 -8.99 8.89 1.74
N ARG A 156 -8.97 9.59 2.88
CA ARG A 156 -9.68 10.88 3.03
C ARG A 156 -9.12 11.98 2.14
N VAL A 157 -7.80 12.08 2.00
CA VAL A 157 -7.17 13.06 1.12
C VAL A 157 -7.54 12.77 -0.34
N ALA A 158 -7.57 11.50 -0.73
CA ALA A 158 -7.96 11.11 -2.09
C ALA A 158 -9.42 11.45 -2.39
N THR A 159 -10.35 11.18 -1.48
CA THR A 159 -11.77 11.54 -1.68
C THR A 159 -11.96 13.04 -1.78
N LEU A 160 -11.30 13.81 -0.89
CA LEU A 160 -11.39 15.26 -0.91
C LEU A 160 -10.77 15.89 -2.18
N ALA A 161 -9.68 15.32 -2.68
CA ALA A 161 -9.07 15.75 -3.93
C ALA A 161 -10.02 15.56 -5.12
N GLU A 162 -10.74 14.44 -5.15
CA GLU A 162 -11.72 14.16 -6.21
C GLU A 162 -12.94 15.09 -6.12
N GLU A 163 -13.48 15.33 -4.92
CA GLU A 163 -14.57 16.29 -4.71
C GLU A 163 -14.18 17.70 -5.18
N ARG A 164 -12.98 18.17 -4.80
CA ARG A 164 -12.45 19.47 -5.23
C ARG A 164 -12.28 19.54 -6.74
N ARG A 165 -11.81 18.46 -7.37
CA ARG A 165 -11.66 18.37 -8.83
C ARG A 165 -13.02 18.52 -9.51
N GLN A 166 -14.06 17.88 -8.99
CA GLN A 166 -15.42 17.98 -9.52
C GLN A 166 -15.98 19.40 -9.37
N LEU A 167 -15.80 20.04 -8.21
CA LEU A 167 -16.23 21.43 -7.99
C LEU A 167 -15.53 22.43 -8.93
N LEU A 168 -14.25 22.24 -9.22
CA LEU A 168 -13.52 23.09 -10.18
C LEU A 168 -14.06 22.93 -11.61
N VAL A 169 -14.45 21.72 -12.00
CA VAL A 169 -15.07 21.47 -13.32
C VAL A 169 -16.42 22.19 -13.43
N GLU A 170 -17.25 22.11 -12.38
CA GLU A 170 -18.55 22.80 -12.34
C GLU A 170 -18.42 24.32 -12.35
N LEU A 171 -17.43 24.86 -11.63
CA LEU A 171 -17.13 26.30 -11.61
C LEU A 171 -16.77 26.81 -13.01
N HIS A 172 -15.86 26.12 -13.70
CA HIS A 172 -15.47 26.50 -15.06
C HIS A 172 -16.64 26.42 -16.04
N ALA A 173 -17.46 25.37 -15.97
CA ALA A 173 -18.66 25.24 -16.82
C ALA A 173 -19.65 26.40 -16.61
N THR A 174 -19.81 26.87 -15.37
CA THR A 174 -20.68 28.00 -15.05
C THR A 174 -20.11 29.32 -15.56
N GLN A 175 -18.79 29.52 -15.43
CA GLN A 175 -18.11 30.70 -15.95
C GLN A 175 -18.20 30.79 -17.47
N ASP A 176 -18.05 29.67 -18.17
CA ASP A 176 -18.19 29.60 -19.63
C ASP A 176 -19.60 29.99 -20.08
N SER A 177 -20.63 29.48 -19.39
CA SER A 177 -22.04 29.84 -19.64
C SER A 177 -22.33 31.33 -19.44
N LEU A 178 -21.80 31.93 -18.38
CA LEU A 178 -21.95 33.38 -18.13
C LEU A 178 -21.21 34.21 -19.18
N ALA A 179 -20.03 33.78 -19.61
CA ALA A 179 -19.27 34.44 -20.66
C ALA A 179 -20.00 34.41 -22.01
N ASP A 180 -20.65 33.28 -22.34
CA ASP A 180 -21.49 33.15 -23.52
C ASP A 180 -22.74 34.04 -23.44
N ALA A 181 -23.42 34.08 -22.29
CA ALA A 181 -24.59 34.93 -22.05
C ALA A 181 -24.25 36.43 -22.17
N ASN A 182 -23.12 36.87 -21.58
CA ASN A 182 -22.66 38.25 -21.71
C ASN A 182 -22.27 38.61 -23.14
N ARG A 183 -21.63 37.68 -23.89
CA ARG A 183 -21.34 37.88 -25.31
C ARG A 183 -22.65 38.04 -26.12
N ALA A 184 -23.64 37.20 -25.87
CA ALA A 184 -24.94 37.29 -26.55
C ALA A 184 -25.67 38.61 -26.23
N ALA A 185 -25.63 39.06 -24.97
CA ALA A 185 -26.21 40.34 -24.56
C ALA A 185 -25.51 41.55 -25.18
N GLY A 186 -24.17 41.54 -25.27
CA GLY A 186 -23.41 42.60 -25.94
C GLY A 186 -23.73 42.71 -27.43
N ILE A 187 -23.85 41.58 -28.13
CA ILE A 187 -24.26 41.56 -29.55
C ILE A 187 -25.69 42.12 -29.75
N ALA A 188 -26.58 41.88 -28.79
CA ALA A 188 -27.96 42.37 -28.85
C ALA A 188 -28.09 43.87 -28.60
N SER A 189 -27.20 44.50 -27.83
CA SER A 189 -27.26 45.95 -27.56
C SER A 189 -26.61 46.83 -28.64
N GLU A 190 -25.77 46.25 -29.51
CA GLU A 190 -25.18 46.95 -30.65
C GLU A 190 -26.11 47.05 -31.87
N ARG A 191 -27.26 46.37 -31.84
CA ARG A 191 -28.32 46.48 -32.86
C ARG A 191 -29.40 47.44 -32.42
#